data_AF-A0A948SHB7-F1
#
_entry.id   AF-A0A948SHB7-F1
#
_cell.length_a   1.000
_cell.length_b   1.000
_cell.length_c   1.000
_cell.angle_alpha   90.00
_cell.angle_beta   90.00
_cell.angle_gamma   90.00
#
_symmetry.space_group_name_H-M   'P 1'
#
loop_
_entity.id
_entity.type
_entity.pdbx_description
1 polymer ?
#
loop_
_entity_poly.entity_id
_entity_poly.type
_entity_poly.pdbx_seq_one_letter_code
_entity_poly.pdbx_strand_id
1 'polypeptide(L)' 'MLRVGEHFERTDTGMQRRVNEDAFHARAPLFAVADGMGGAQAGEVASGTAVEILSAGIPAGSE' A
#
# COMPACT_ATOMS: atom_id res chain seq x y z
N MET A 1 -22.87 -10.74 6.88
CA MET A 1 -21.96 -9.74 6.24
C MET A 1 -20.63 -9.84 6.95
N LEU A 2 -19.53 -10.00 6.21
CA LEU A 2 -18.19 -9.97 6.81
C LEU A 2 -17.87 -8.51 7.19
N ARG A 3 -17.35 -8.30 8.40
CA ARG A 3 -16.83 -7.01 8.86
C ARG A 3 -15.35 -7.19 9.19
N VAL A 4 -14.54 -6.18 8.85
CA VAL A 4 -13.16 -6.10 9.34
C VAL A 4 -13.25 -5.65 10.80
N GLY A 5 -12.70 -6.43 11.72
CA GLY A 5 -12.64 -6.08 13.14
C GLY A 5 -11.49 -5.13 13.43
N GLU A 6 -10.26 -5.62 13.23
CA GLU A 6 -9.02 -4.86 13.37
C GLU A 6 -8.12 -5.15 12.16
N HIS A 7 -7.30 -4.17 11.76
CA HIS A 7 -6.23 -4.34 10.78
C HIS A 7 -4.97 -3.66 11.29
N PHE A 8 -3.82 -4.13 10.82
CA PHE A 8 -2.52 -3.57 11.16
C PHE A 8 -1.70 -3.42 9.90
N GLU A 9 -0.94 -2.35 9.83
CA GLU A 9 -0.05 -2.02 8.74
C GLU A 9 1.32 -1.64 9.27
N ARG A 10 2.36 -2.12 8.60
CA ARG A 10 3.74 -1.77 8.88
C ARG A 10 4.56 -2.04 7.64
N THR A 11 5.52 -1.17 7.38
CA THR A 11 6.55 -1.39 6.36
C THR A 11 7.91 -1.00 6.95
N ASP A 12 8.99 -1.56 6.40
CA ASP A 12 10.36 -1.37 6.87
C ASP A 12 11.33 -1.49 5.68
N THR A 13 12.28 -0.55 5.56
CA THR A 13 13.28 -0.56 4.49
C THR A 13 14.24 -1.76 4.58
N GLY A 14 14.36 -2.37 5.76
CA GLY A 14 15.38 -3.34 6.08
C GLY A 14 16.78 -2.71 6.20
N MET A 15 17.81 -3.57 6.17
CA MET A 15 19.19 -3.17 6.49
C MET A 15 20.07 -2.87 5.26
N GLN A 16 19.60 -3.21 4.05
CA GLN A 16 20.44 -3.16 2.83
C GLN A 16 20.04 -2.06 1.87
N ARG A 17 18.74 -1.77 1.74
CA ARG A 17 18.26 -0.73 0.83
C ARG A 17 18.35 0.65 1.51
N ARG A 18 18.56 1.69 0.71
CA ARG A 18 18.58 3.08 1.19
C ARG A 18 17.18 3.67 1.31
N VAL A 19 16.26 3.20 0.47
CA VAL A 19 14.90 3.72 0.33
C VAL A 19 13.97 2.51 0.32
N ASN A 20 12.83 2.66 0.98
CA ASN A 20 11.75 1.70 0.91
C ASN A 20 10.90 2.02 -0.33
N GLU A 21 10.76 1.05 -1.22
CA GLU A 21 9.96 1.18 -2.44
C GLU A 21 8.57 0.54 -2.26
N ASP A 22 8.22 0.08 -1.05
CA ASP A 22 6.91 -0.46 -0.71
C ASP A 22 5.87 0.63 -0.50
N ALA A 23 4.65 0.38 -0.95
CA ALA A 23 3.46 1.16 -0.63
C ALA A 23 2.29 0.24 -0.27
N PHE A 24 1.34 0.72 0.54
CA PHE A 24 0.14 -0.05 0.88
C PHE A 24 -1.09 0.85 1.07
N HIS A 25 -2.28 0.26 0.93
CA HIS A 25 -3.56 0.81 1.37
C HIS A 25 -4.23 -0.23 2.26
N ALA A 26 -4.55 0.14 3.49
CA ALA A 26 -5.10 -0.79 4.48
C ALA A 26 -6.39 -0.22 5.06
N ARG A 27 -7.43 -0.10 4.22
CA ARG A 27 -8.74 0.36 4.66
C ARG A 27 -9.85 -0.39 3.95
N ALA A 28 -10.77 -0.97 4.73
CA ALA A 28 -11.92 -1.68 4.18
C ALA A 28 -12.71 -0.81 3.15
N PRO A 29 -13.20 -1.43 2.05
CA PRO A 29 -13.15 -2.85 1.75
C PRO A 29 -11.88 -3.32 1.01
N LEU A 30 -10.87 -2.45 0.84
CA LEU A 30 -9.65 -2.76 0.08
C LEU A 30 -8.41 -2.84 0.97
N PHE A 31 -7.68 -3.93 0.84
CA PHE A 31 -6.32 -4.04 1.37
C PHE A 31 -5.39 -4.36 0.21
N ALA A 32 -4.38 -3.53 0.01
CA ALA A 32 -3.45 -3.64 -1.10
C ALA A 32 -2.02 -3.34 -0.64
N VAL A 33 -1.06 -4.07 -1.20
CA VAL A 33 0.38 -3.84 -1.02
C VAL A 33 1.03 -3.86 -2.40
N ALA A 34 1.96 -2.95 -2.65
CA ALA A 34 2.73 -2.85 -3.87
C ALA A 34 4.22 -2.74 -3.55
N ASP A 35 5.03 -3.67 -4.07
CA ASP A 35 6.50 -3.63 -4.01
C ASP A 35 7.01 -2.92 -5.27
N GLY A 36 7.57 -1.72 -5.07
CA GLY A 36 8.12 -0.91 -6.14
C GLY A 36 9.45 -1.45 -6.63
N MET A 37 9.65 -1.41 -7.95
CA MET A 37 10.92 -1.77 -8.58
C MET A 37 11.34 -0.67 -9.56
N GLY A 38 12.65 -0.44 -9.68
CA GLY A 38 13.21 0.57 -10.59
C GLY A 38 14.29 1.43 -9.94
N GLY A 39 14.46 1.32 -8.61
CA GLY A 39 15.45 2.05 -7.85
C GLY A 39 14.92 3.39 -7.33
N ALA A 40 15.09 3.61 -6.03
CA ALA A 40 14.67 4.77 -5.24
C ALA A 40 13.39 5.44 -5.77
N GLN A 41 13.53 6.54 -6.51
CA GLN A 41 12.41 7.34 -6.95
C GLN A 41 11.48 6.60 -7.94
N ALA A 42 12.01 5.76 -8.82
CA ALA A 42 11.19 5.06 -9.81
C ALA A 42 10.30 4.00 -9.15
N GLY A 43 10.84 3.24 -8.20
CA GLY A 43 10.09 2.23 -7.47
C GLY A 43 9.05 2.83 -6.53
N GLU A 44 9.43 3.88 -5.77
CA GLU A 44 8.52 4.63 -4.90
C GLU A 44 7.33 5.21 -5.68
N VAL A 45 7.58 5.82 -6.83
CA VAL A 45 6.51 6.38 -7.68
C VAL A 45 5.63 5.26 -8.24
N ALA A 46 6.21 4.15 -8.67
CA ALA A 46 5.46 3.03 -9.24
C ALA A 46 4.52 2.39 -8.19
N SER A 47 5.02 2.06 -7.00
CA SER A 47 4.21 1.44 -5.95
C SER A 47 3.15 2.40 -5.41
N GLY A 48 3.50 3.67 -5.20
CA GLY A 48 2.55 4.72 -4.79
C GLY A 48 1.40 4.88 -5.79
N THR A 49 1.73 4.96 -7.09
CA THR A 49 0.73 5.07 -8.17
C THR A 49 -0.21 3.87 -8.19
N ALA A 50 0.32 2.65 -8.02
CA ALA A 50 -0.50 1.45 -8.00
C ALA A 50 -1.54 1.47 -6.87
N VAL A 51 -1.10 1.84 -5.66
CA VAL A 51 -1.97 1.92 -4.47
C VAL A 51 -3.01 3.03 -4.62
N GLU A 52 -2.62 4.19 -5.15
CA GLU A 52 -3.53 5.31 -5.39
C GLU A 52 -4.65 4.92 -6.37
N ILE A 53 -4.29 4.35 -7.52
CA ILE A 53 -5.27 3.95 -8.55
C ILE A 53 -6.22 2.88 -8.02
N LEU A 54 -5.71 1.88 -7.30
CA LEU A 54 -6.53 0.80 -6.75
C LEU A 54 -7.53 1.33 -5.71
N SER A 55 -7.13 2.29 -4.87
CA SER A 55 -8.00 2.85 -3.83
C SER A 55 -8.99 3.90 -4.36
N ALA A 56 -8.65 4.64 -5.42
CA ALA A 56 -9.52 5.67 -5.99
C ALA A 56 -10.86 5.14 -6.52
N GLY A 57 -10.87 3.88 -7.00
CA GLY A 57 -12.09 3.26 -7.55
C GLY A 57 -13.03 2.65 -6.50
N ILE A 58 -12.63 2.65 -5.22
CA ILE A 58 -13.33 1.92 -4.18
C ILE A 58 -13.88 2.89 -3.14
N PRO A 59 -15.21 3.00 -2.99
CA PRO A 59 -15.80 3.83 -1.95
C PRO A 59 -15.38 3.28 -0.58
N ALA A 60 -15.12 4.21 0.35
CA ALA A 60 -14.83 3.86 1.73
C ALA A 60 -15.91 2.94 2.29
N GLY A 61 -15.51 1.81 2.87
CA GLY A 61 -16.43 0.94 3.60
C GLY A 61 -17.04 1.71 4.78
N SER A 62 -18.33 1.50 5.03
CA SER A 62 -18.97 1.94 6.28
C SER A 62 -18.31 1.23 7.46
N GLU A 63 -17.81 1.97 8.44
CA GLU A 63 -17.29 1.45 9.71
C GLU A 63 -18.34 0.60 10.46
#